data_AF-A0A8D2L3T4-F1
#
_entry.id   AF-A0A8D2L3T4-F1
#
_cell.length_a   1.000
_cell.length_b   1.000
_cell.length_c   1.000
_cell.angle_alpha   90.00
_cell.angle_beta   90.00
_cell.angle_gamma   90.00
#
_symmetry.space_group_name_H-M   'P 1'
#
loop_
_entity.id
_entity.type
_entity.pdbx_description
1 polymer ?
#
loop_
_entity_poly.entity_id
_entity_poly.type
_entity_poly.pdbx_seq_one_letter_code
_entity_poly.pdbx_strand_id
1 'polypeptide(L)'
;MGGLDNLIANTAYLQARKSGDVDAKEMQKRRKTLALPKPEECTEVKKSIVLEYESICEQQPIGKRFFQEFLETVPEYLVAKEFLNEVYAWELAEDHIKSSLLEGIVNMYLKNGSNSYLKFLSADQSNKCQSAAKDEFEKVAGLAREETIAYLKEKPFTDFQASPFFDKFVQWKCYERQPITEKLFDEFRVLGKGGFGEVCAIQVRNTGKMYACKKLDKKRLKKKGGEKMALLEKEILEKVNSRFIVTLAYAYQSKTALCLVMSLMNGGDLKYHIYNVGERGLEMDRAIFYSAQITCGMLHLHSIKIVYRDMKPENVLLDDNGHCRLSDLGLAVEVKEGKEITQRAGTNGYMAPEILKEESYSYPVDWFAMGCSIYEMVAGRTPFKDFKEKVNKDEVRKRTLEDEVKFEHPNFDEPSKDICNLFLAKKPENRLGSRKHPFFKSINFHRLEAGLIDPPFVPDPSVVYAKDVADIADFSEVRGIEFDDKDKKFFKKFATGAIPIPWQEEVIETGLFEDLNNPNRLVGDDSKSGVYISLRNHCCCQ
;
A
#
# COMPACT_ATOMS: atom_id res chain seq x y z
N MET A 1 2.62 31.01 23.33
CA MET A 1 3.59 29.89 23.24
C MET A 1 3.28 28.98 22.05
N GLY A 2 2.03 28.51 21.87
CA GLY A 2 1.71 27.53 20.80
C GLY A 2 2.03 27.90 19.34
N GLY A 3 2.09 29.19 18.97
CA GLY A 3 2.48 29.59 17.61
C GLY A 3 3.96 29.36 17.27
N LEU A 4 4.86 29.48 18.26
CA LEU A 4 6.29 29.23 18.07
C LEU A 4 6.57 27.73 17.96
N ASP A 5 5.91 26.92 18.80
CA ASP A 5 6.05 25.46 18.79
C ASP A 5 5.57 24.86 17.45
N ASN A 6 4.46 25.39 16.91
CA ASN A 6 3.94 24.98 15.59
C ASN A 6 4.92 25.35 14.46
N LEU A 7 5.51 26.56 14.49
CA LEU A 7 6.48 26.99 13.49
C LEU A 7 7.75 26.12 13.52
N ILE A 8 8.26 25.81 14.71
CA ILE A 8 9.45 24.95 14.89
C ILE A 8 9.15 23.55 14.36
N ALA A 9 8.02 22.96 14.77
CA ALA A 9 7.61 21.62 14.33
C ALA A 9 7.39 21.55 12.81
N ASN A 10 6.74 22.54 12.21
CA ASN A 10 6.52 22.62 10.77
C ASN A 10 7.84 22.78 10.01
N THR A 11 8.74 23.65 10.50
CA THR A 11 10.03 23.90 9.85
C THR A 11 10.90 22.65 9.85
N ALA A 12 11.05 21.98 11.00
CA ALA A 12 11.81 20.73 11.11
C ALA A 12 11.24 19.63 10.22
N TYR A 13 9.90 19.49 10.20
CA TYR A 13 9.20 18.51 9.37
C TYR A 13 9.37 18.79 7.86
N LEU A 14 9.22 20.04 7.43
CA LEU A 14 9.42 20.43 6.03
C LEU A 14 10.88 20.28 5.59
N GLN A 15 11.85 20.52 6.49
CA GLN A 15 13.26 20.27 6.21
C GLN A 15 13.54 18.77 6.02
N ALA A 16 13.00 17.91 6.88
CA ALA A 16 13.14 16.45 6.76
C ALA A 16 12.52 15.89 5.48
N ARG A 17 11.44 16.52 4.97
CA ARG A 17 10.82 16.17 3.67
C ARG A 17 11.69 16.51 2.46
N LYS A 18 12.58 17.50 2.58
CA LYS A 18 13.36 18.06 1.45
C LYS A 18 14.74 17.43 1.28
N SER A 19 15.07 16.36 2.01
CA SER A 19 16.43 15.80 2.15
C SER A 19 17.28 15.91 0.88
N GLY A 20 18.19 16.90 0.88
CA GLY A 20 19.12 17.21 -0.21
C GLY A 20 20.55 16.71 0.08
N ASP A 21 21.52 17.16 -0.72
CA ASP A 21 22.92 16.67 -0.71
C ASP A 21 23.65 16.73 0.65
N VAL A 22 23.29 17.65 1.55
CA VAL A 22 23.91 17.76 2.88
C VAL A 22 23.57 16.55 3.75
N ASP A 23 22.36 16.01 3.59
CA ASP A 23 21.88 14.83 4.32
C ASP A 23 22.53 13.54 3.79
N ALA A 24 22.92 13.52 2.50
CA ALA A 24 23.55 12.36 1.87
C ALA A 24 24.91 11.99 2.51
N LYS A 25 25.73 12.98 2.90
CA LYS A 25 27.02 12.72 3.58
C LYS A 25 26.83 12.17 4.99
N GLU A 26 25.85 12.71 5.72
CA GLU A 26 25.53 12.22 7.05
C GLU A 26 24.95 10.81 6.97
N MET A 27 24.04 10.56 6.03
CA MET A 27 23.49 9.25 5.74
C MET A 27 24.58 8.25 5.37
N GLN A 28 25.53 8.62 4.50
CA GLN A 28 26.67 7.77 4.17
C GLN A 28 27.50 7.46 5.42
N LYS A 29 27.75 8.44 6.30
CA LYS A 29 28.46 8.23 7.57
C LYS A 29 27.71 7.25 8.49
N ARG A 30 26.38 7.41 8.64
CA ARG A 30 25.52 6.49 9.42
C ARG A 30 25.55 5.08 8.83
N ARG A 31 25.52 4.97 7.50
CA ARG A 31 25.55 3.68 6.80
C ARG A 31 26.91 3.01 6.89
N LYS A 32 28.05 3.69 7.07
CA LYS A 32 29.40 3.07 7.09
C LYS A 32 29.56 1.89 8.08
N THR A 33 28.83 1.91 9.19
CA THR A 33 28.90 0.87 10.23
C THR A 33 27.92 -0.29 9.98
N LEU A 34 27.04 -0.18 8.99
CA LEU A 34 26.08 -1.22 8.67
C LEU A 34 26.73 -2.31 7.82
N ALA A 35 26.53 -3.57 8.19
CA ALA A 35 26.95 -4.72 7.40
C ALA A 35 25.83 -5.76 7.38
N LEU A 36 25.73 -6.50 6.27
CA LEU A 36 24.87 -7.67 6.22
C LEU A 36 25.43 -8.76 7.15
N PRO A 37 24.57 -9.52 7.84
CA PRO A 37 25.00 -10.66 8.66
C PRO A 37 25.80 -11.67 7.83
N LYS A 38 26.75 -12.36 8.46
CA LYS A 38 27.55 -13.39 7.78
C LYS A 38 26.67 -14.60 7.43
N PRO A 39 26.99 -15.36 6.37
CA PRO A 39 26.19 -16.53 5.98
C PRO A 39 25.95 -17.53 7.12
N GLU A 40 26.95 -17.72 8.00
CA GLU A 40 26.85 -18.64 9.14
C GLU A 40 25.77 -18.20 10.15
N GLU A 41 25.61 -16.88 10.34
CA GLU A 41 24.61 -16.26 11.22
C GLU A 41 23.19 -16.41 10.66
N CYS A 42 23.05 -16.70 9.37
CA CYS A 42 21.77 -16.76 8.67
C CYS A 42 21.15 -18.18 8.64
N THR A 43 21.81 -19.18 9.24
CA THR A 43 21.42 -20.60 9.13
C THR A 43 19.99 -20.88 9.60
N GLU A 44 19.58 -20.28 10.73
CA GLU A 44 18.23 -20.46 11.27
C GLU A 44 17.19 -19.76 10.39
N VAL A 45 17.49 -18.55 9.93
CA VAL A 45 16.62 -17.81 9.00
C VAL A 45 16.42 -18.59 7.72
N LYS A 46 17.50 -19.12 7.12
CA LYS A 46 17.45 -19.95 5.89
C LYS A 46 16.48 -21.12 6.04
N LYS A 47 16.51 -21.83 7.17
CA LYS A 47 15.62 -22.97 7.44
C LYS A 47 14.14 -22.59 7.61
N SER A 48 13.87 -21.35 7.97
CA SER A 48 12.50 -20.86 8.23
C SER A 48 11.86 -20.15 7.03
N ILE A 49 12.59 -19.94 5.94
CA ILE A 49 12.05 -19.32 4.72
C ILE A 49 11.16 -20.35 4.03
N VAL A 50 9.92 -19.94 3.74
CA VAL A 50 9.01 -20.72 2.90
C VAL A 50 9.48 -20.61 1.46
N LEU A 51 9.83 -21.74 0.84
CA LEU A 51 10.39 -21.82 -0.52
C LEU A 51 9.28 -21.83 -1.58
N GLU A 52 8.51 -20.75 -1.64
CA GLU A 52 7.47 -20.54 -2.65
C GLU A 52 7.92 -19.46 -3.65
N TYR A 53 7.81 -19.78 -4.95
CA TYR A 53 8.24 -18.91 -6.03
C TYR A 53 7.52 -17.55 -5.99
N GLU A 54 6.21 -17.55 -5.84
CA GLU A 54 5.38 -16.35 -5.81
C GLU A 54 5.80 -15.45 -4.63
N SER A 55 6.06 -16.04 -3.46
CA SER A 55 6.45 -15.31 -2.27
C SER A 55 7.84 -14.66 -2.42
N ILE A 56 8.82 -15.38 -2.97
CA ILE A 56 10.21 -14.94 -3.02
C ILE A 56 10.49 -14.09 -4.27
N CYS A 57 10.10 -14.60 -5.44
CA CYS A 57 10.51 -14.08 -6.74
C CYS A 57 9.51 -13.08 -7.35
N GLU A 58 8.27 -13.01 -6.86
CA GLU A 58 7.26 -12.07 -7.37
C GLU A 58 6.85 -11.01 -6.36
N GLN A 59 6.57 -11.41 -5.12
CA GLN A 59 6.01 -10.52 -4.09
C GLN A 59 7.07 -9.77 -3.29
N GLN A 60 8.20 -10.40 -2.96
CA GLN A 60 9.28 -9.78 -2.17
C GLN A 60 10.23 -8.99 -3.08
N PRO A 61 10.31 -7.65 -2.96
CA PRO A 61 11.08 -6.81 -3.87
C PRO A 61 12.57 -7.20 -3.99
N ILE A 62 13.24 -7.51 -2.88
CA ILE A 62 14.65 -7.91 -2.90
C ILE A 62 14.81 -9.31 -3.51
N GLY A 63 13.90 -10.24 -3.19
CA GLY A 63 13.91 -11.59 -3.76
C GLY A 63 13.67 -11.59 -5.27
N LYS A 64 12.65 -10.83 -5.73
CA LYS A 64 12.37 -10.57 -7.14
C LYS A 64 13.57 -10.00 -7.86
N ARG A 65 14.24 -9.01 -7.26
CA ARG A 65 15.42 -8.38 -7.85
C ARG A 65 16.56 -9.37 -8.03
N PHE A 66 16.93 -10.12 -6.99
CA PHE A 66 17.98 -11.13 -7.11
C PHE A 66 17.61 -12.24 -8.09
N PHE A 67 16.33 -12.62 -8.16
CA PHE A 67 15.88 -13.58 -9.16
C PHE A 67 16.03 -13.03 -10.58
N GLN A 68 15.63 -11.78 -10.82
CA GLN A 68 15.81 -11.12 -12.13
C GLN A 68 17.29 -11.00 -12.53
N GLU A 69 18.16 -10.60 -11.60
CA GLU A 69 19.61 -10.56 -11.81
C GLU A 69 20.18 -11.95 -12.10
N PHE A 70 19.67 -12.99 -11.43
CA PHE A 70 20.04 -14.39 -11.70
C PHE A 70 19.61 -14.84 -13.11
N LEU A 71 18.39 -14.54 -13.54
CA LEU A 71 17.90 -14.92 -14.87
C LEU A 71 18.75 -14.31 -16.00
N GLU A 72 19.35 -13.13 -15.79
CA GLU A 72 20.27 -12.51 -16.76
C GLU A 72 21.57 -13.30 -16.95
N THR A 73 21.96 -14.12 -15.98
CA THR A 73 23.21 -14.90 -16.05
C THR A 73 23.10 -16.15 -16.94
N VAL A 74 21.88 -16.56 -17.30
CA VAL A 74 21.62 -17.75 -18.10
C VAL A 74 20.84 -17.34 -19.35
N PRO A 75 21.41 -17.50 -20.58
CA PRO A 75 20.77 -17.02 -21.80
C PRO A 75 19.33 -17.51 -22.01
N GLU A 76 19.03 -18.77 -21.66
CA GLU A 76 17.68 -19.33 -21.80
C GLU A 76 16.66 -18.65 -20.85
N TYR A 77 17.12 -18.25 -19.66
CA TYR A 77 16.28 -17.61 -18.65
C TYR A 77 16.06 -16.13 -18.94
N LEU A 78 17.08 -15.48 -19.52
CA LEU A 78 16.99 -14.10 -19.96
C LEU A 78 15.86 -13.90 -20.97
N VAL A 79 15.71 -14.79 -21.95
CA VAL A 79 14.64 -14.70 -22.95
C VAL A 79 13.26 -14.82 -22.29
N ALA A 80 13.08 -15.71 -21.32
CA ALA A 80 11.84 -15.82 -20.55
C ALA A 80 11.51 -14.52 -19.78
N LYS A 81 12.52 -13.92 -19.14
CA LYS A 81 12.40 -12.63 -18.44
C LYS A 81 12.00 -11.51 -19.40
N GLU A 82 12.67 -11.39 -20.54
CA GLU A 82 12.41 -10.35 -21.54
C GLU A 82 10.99 -10.47 -22.11
N PHE A 83 10.56 -11.68 -22.46
CA PHE A 83 9.19 -11.93 -22.90
C PHE A 83 8.15 -11.46 -21.88
N LEU A 84 8.29 -11.82 -20.60
CA LEU A 84 7.35 -11.39 -19.55
C LEU A 84 7.33 -9.87 -19.37
N ASN A 85 8.48 -9.21 -19.48
CA ASN A 85 8.56 -7.75 -19.40
C ASN A 85 7.84 -7.07 -20.57
N GLU A 86 8.02 -7.57 -21.79
CA GLU A 86 7.34 -7.04 -22.99
C GLU A 86 5.82 -7.26 -22.92
N VAL A 87 5.37 -8.43 -22.47
CA VAL A 87 3.93 -8.70 -22.26
C VAL A 87 3.35 -7.75 -21.21
N TYR A 88 4.05 -7.54 -20.10
CA TYR A 88 3.63 -6.59 -19.07
C TYR A 88 3.57 -5.15 -19.61
N ALA A 89 4.56 -4.73 -20.39
CA ALA A 89 4.56 -3.42 -21.03
C ALA A 89 3.38 -3.25 -22.00
N TRP A 90 3.06 -4.29 -22.78
CA TRP A 90 1.90 -4.32 -23.68
C TRP A 90 0.56 -4.21 -22.92
N GLU A 91 0.39 -4.91 -21.79
CA GLU A 91 -0.83 -4.84 -20.98
C GLU A 91 -1.13 -3.40 -20.52
N LEU A 92 -0.07 -2.65 -20.19
CA LEU A 92 -0.12 -1.27 -19.68
C LEU A 92 -0.05 -0.18 -20.76
N ALA A 93 0.25 -0.57 -22.00
CA ALA A 93 0.38 0.34 -23.12
C ALA A 93 -0.93 1.08 -23.43
N GLU A 94 -0.83 2.20 -24.13
CA GLU A 94 -2.01 2.92 -24.62
C GLU A 94 -2.66 2.17 -25.79
N ASP A 95 -3.98 2.26 -25.91
CA ASP A 95 -4.75 1.46 -26.87
C ASP A 95 -4.27 1.64 -28.33
N HIS A 96 -3.77 2.83 -28.67
CA HIS A 96 -3.30 3.15 -30.01
C HIS A 96 -2.00 2.43 -30.42
N ILE A 97 -1.19 1.95 -29.47
CA ILE A 97 0.05 1.19 -29.75
C ILE A 97 -0.03 -0.30 -29.41
N LYS A 98 -1.06 -0.74 -28.66
CA LYS A 98 -1.20 -2.13 -28.20
C LYS A 98 -1.10 -3.16 -29.32
N SER A 99 -1.75 -2.92 -30.45
CA SER A 99 -1.74 -3.86 -31.58
C SER A 99 -0.34 -4.07 -32.17
N SER A 100 0.43 -2.99 -32.32
CA SER A 100 1.80 -3.06 -32.86
C SER A 100 2.76 -3.76 -31.89
N LEU A 101 2.65 -3.50 -30.60
CA LEU A 101 3.47 -4.15 -29.58
C LEU A 101 3.21 -5.65 -29.53
N LEU A 102 1.94 -6.06 -29.52
CA LEU A 102 1.54 -7.46 -29.50
C LEU A 102 2.06 -8.22 -30.73
N GLU A 103 1.97 -7.63 -31.92
CA GLU A 103 2.54 -8.21 -33.14
C GLU A 103 4.06 -8.39 -33.03
N GLY A 104 4.77 -7.40 -32.48
CA GLY A 104 6.20 -7.51 -32.20
C GLY A 104 6.53 -8.66 -31.24
N ILE A 105 5.79 -8.77 -30.13
CA ILE A 105 5.96 -9.83 -29.13
C ILE A 105 5.77 -11.22 -29.75
N VAL A 106 4.68 -11.44 -30.48
CA VAL A 106 4.39 -12.74 -31.10
C VAL A 106 5.49 -13.12 -32.08
N ASN A 107 5.91 -12.20 -32.96
CA ASN A 107 6.93 -12.49 -33.96
C ASN A 107 8.32 -12.73 -33.36
N MET A 108 8.67 -12.01 -32.29
CA MET A 108 9.98 -12.12 -31.65
C MET A 108 10.11 -13.35 -30.76
N TYR A 109 9.08 -13.70 -30.00
CA TYR A 109 9.18 -14.73 -28.96
C TYR A 109 8.45 -16.03 -29.30
N LEU A 110 7.37 -15.96 -30.11
CA LEU A 110 6.46 -17.09 -30.31
C LEU A 110 6.53 -17.72 -31.70
N LYS A 111 7.18 -17.06 -32.68
CA LYS A 111 7.42 -17.63 -34.03
C LYS A 111 8.80 -18.24 -34.14
N ASN A 112 8.89 -19.40 -34.79
CA ASN A 112 10.15 -20.11 -35.04
C ASN A 112 11.06 -19.27 -35.96
N GLY A 113 12.35 -19.24 -35.67
CA GLY A 113 13.37 -18.55 -36.48
C GLY A 113 13.90 -17.25 -35.86
N SER A 114 13.30 -16.77 -34.76
CA SER A 114 13.89 -15.73 -33.92
C SER A 114 14.94 -16.30 -32.97
N ASN A 115 16.00 -15.54 -32.68
CA ASN A 115 16.96 -15.89 -31.64
C ASN A 115 16.35 -15.86 -30.23
N SER A 116 15.27 -15.11 -30.04
CA SER A 116 14.52 -14.99 -28.78
C SER A 116 13.31 -15.93 -28.71
N TYR A 117 13.25 -16.94 -29.58
CA TYR A 117 12.17 -17.93 -29.55
C TYR A 117 12.14 -18.71 -28.23
N LEU A 118 10.95 -18.83 -27.62
CA LEU A 118 10.75 -19.55 -26.37
C LEU A 118 10.80 -21.07 -26.58
N LYS A 119 12.01 -21.63 -26.51
CA LYS A 119 12.29 -23.06 -26.75
C LYS A 119 11.67 -24.01 -25.72
N PHE A 120 11.28 -23.49 -24.55
CA PHE A 120 10.70 -24.28 -23.47
C PHE A 120 9.18 -24.48 -23.59
N LEU A 121 8.52 -23.83 -24.56
CA LEU A 121 7.08 -24.02 -24.79
C LEU A 121 6.80 -25.48 -25.20
N SER A 122 5.70 -26.02 -24.68
CA SER A 122 5.19 -27.34 -25.07
C SER A 122 4.92 -27.43 -26.56
N ALA A 123 4.99 -28.64 -27.11
CA ALA A 123 4.77 -28.86 -28.54
C ALA A 123 3.39 -28.36 -29.01
N ASP A 124 2.36 -28.54 -28.18
CA ASP A 124 1.00 -28.04 -28.47
C ASP A 124 0.95 -26.51 -28.52
N GLN A 125 1.52 -25.84 -27.50
CA GLN A 125 1.52 -24.38 -27.46
C GLN A 125 2.38 -23.78 -28.56
N SER A 126 3.55 -24.37 -28.84
CA SER A 126 4.41 -24.02 -29.96
C SER A 126 3.63 -24.08 -31.27
N ASN A 127 2.92 -25.18 -31.55
CA ASN A 127 2.14 -25.34 -32.79
C ASN A 127 1.06 -24.26 -32.92
N LYS A 128 0.31 -23.99 -31.84
CA LYS A 128 -0.70 -22.92 -31.80
C LYS A 128 -0.08 -21.55 -32.09
N CYS A 129 1.05 -21.25 -31.45
CA CYS A 129 1.78 -20.00 -31.66
C CYS A 129 2.25 -19.86 -33.11
N GLN A 130 2.75 -20.93 -33.73
CA GLN A 130 3.21 -20.90 -35.12
C GLN A 130 2.07 -20.61 -36.11
N SER A 131 0.89 -21.21 -35.91
CA SER A 131 -0.25 -21.06 -36.82
C SER A 131 -1.16 -19.87 -36.53
N ALA A 132 -1.02 -19.20 -35.37
CA ALA A 132 -1.92 -18.15 -34.94
C ALA A 132 -2.04 -16.99 -35.94
N ALA A 133 -3.28 -16.57 -36.19
CA ALA A 133 -3.63 -15.35 -36.91
C ALA A 133 -3.64 -14.11 -35.98
N LYS A 134 -3.66 -12.90 -36.56
CA LYS A 134 -3.52 -11.64 -35.78
C LYS A 134 -4.60 -11.47 -34.70
N ASP A 135 -5.82 -11.89 -34.97
CA ASP A 135 -6.95 -11.85 -34.03
C ASP A 135 -6.80 -12.85 -32.88
N GLU A 136 -5.88 -13.81 -32.98
CA GLU A 136 -5.58 -14.80 -31.93
C GLU A 136 -4.35 -14.42 -31.09
N PHE A 137 -3.62 -13.37 -31.47
CA PHE A 137 -2.32 -13.01 -30.84
C PHE A 137 -2.43 -12.77 -29.33
N GLU A 138 -3.49 -12.11 -28.88
CA GLU A 138 -3.71 -11.83 -27.46
C GLU A 138 -3.88 -13.14 -26.66
N LYS A 139 -4.64 -14.08 -27.22
CA LYS A 139 -4.86 -15.39 -26.59
C LYS A 139 -3.57 -16.21 -26.52
N VAL A 140 -2.79 -16.26 -27.61
CA VAL A 140 -1.54 -17.05 -27.60
C VAL A 140 -0.45 -16.42 -26.74
N ALA A 141 -0.38 -15.08 -26.66
CA ALA A 141 0.50 -14.38 -25.75
C ALA A 141 0.12 -14.66 -24.28
N GLY A 142 -1.18 -14.65 -23.95
CA GLY A 142 -1.67 -15.00 -22.61
C GLY A 142 -1.31 -16.43 -22.20
N LEU A 143 -1.52 -17.42 -23.07
CA LEU A 143 -1.15 -18.81 -22.81
C LEU A 143 0.37 -19.00 -22.69
N ALA A 144 1.15 -18.36 -23.56
CA ALA A 144 2.62 -18.40 -23.49
C ALA A 144 3.14 -17.74 -22.21
N ARG A 145 2.48 -16.68 -21.72
CA ARG A 145 2.77 -16.05 -20.42
C ARG A 145 2.55 -17.03 -19.26
N GLU A 146 1.43 -17.73 -19.22
CA GLU A 146 1.14 -18.74 -18.19
C GLU A 146 2.18 -19.86 -18.19
N GLU A 147 2.53 -20.39 -19.36
CA GLU A 147 3.54 -21.45 -19.50
C GLU A 147 4.95 -20.97 -19.16
N THR A 148 5.30 -19.72 -19.49
CA THR A 148 6.58 -19.11 -19.08
C THR A 148 6.68 -18.97 -17.57
N ILE A 149 5.60 -18.56 -16.90
CA ILE A 149 5.55 -18.49 -15.43
C ILE A 149 5.68 -19.90 -14.83
N ALA A 150 5.01 -20.90 -15.39
CA ALA A 150 5.15 -22.30 -14.96
C ALA A 150 6.59 -22.80 -15.12
N TYR A 151 7.23 -22.52 -16.25
CA TYR A 151 8.64 -22.83 -16.49
C TYR A 151 9.55 -22.19 -15.44
N LEU A 152 9.39 -20.90 -15.14
CA LEU A 152 10.21 -20.19 -14.15
C LEU A 152 10.08 -20.77 -12.74
N LYS A 153 8.91 -21.33 -12.38
CA LYS A 153 8.65 -21.98 -11.08
C LYS A 153 9.39 -23.30 -10.88
N GLU A 154 9.83 -23.94 -11.96
CA GLU A 154 10.47 -25.25 -11.92
C GLU A 154 12.00 -25.14 -11.83
N LYS A 155 12.69 -25.47 -12.93
CA LYS A 155 14.15 -25.54 -12.98
C LYS A 155 14.82 -24.18 -12.68
N PRO A 156 14.40 -23.03 -13.26
CA PRO A 156 15.01 -21.74 -12.99
C PRO A 156 14.92 -21.35 -11.50
N PHE A 157 13.79 -21.60 -10.84
CA PHE A 157 13.65 -21.33 -9.41
C PHE A 157 14.52 -22.28 -8.56
N THR A 158 14.63 -23.56 -8.94
CA THR A 158 15.51 -24.51 -8.25
C THR A 158 16.98 -24.11 -8.40
N ASP A 159 17.39 -23.72 -9.60
CA ASP A 159 18.75 -23.28 -9.89
C ASP A 159 19.05 -21.95 -9.16
N PHE A 160 18.08 -21.04 -9.04
CA PHE A 160 18.18 -19.83 -8.23
C PHE A 160 18.43 -20.15 -6.76
N GLN A 161 17.68 -21.09 -6.16
CA GLN A 161 17.85 -21.51 -4.75
C GLN A 161 19.25 -22.08 -4.46
N ALA A 162 19.89 -22.70 -5.45
CA ALA A 162 21.25 -23.23 -5.37
C ALA A 162 22.33 -22.17 -5.68
N SER A 163 21.93 -20.97 -6.10
CA SER A 163 22.86 -19.92 -6.53
C SER A 163 23.31 -18.99 -5.39
N PRO A 164 24.46 -18.29 -5.55
CA PRO A 164 24.88 -17.25 -4.61
C PRO A 164 23.89 -16.08 -4.46
N PHE A 165 23.01 -15.86 -5.45
CA PHE A 165 21.97 -14.82 -5.37
C PHE A 165 20.95 -15.14 -4.28
N PHE A 166 20.59 -16.42 -4.11
CA PHE A 166 19.69 -16.83 -3.04
C PHE A 166 20.36 -16.74 -1.66
N ASP A 167 21.65 -17.05 -1.55
CA ASP A 167 22.39 -16.82 -0.31
C ASP A 167 22.41 -15.33 0.07
N LYS A 168 22.55 -14.42 -0.91
CA LYS A 168 22.42 -12.98 -0.70
C LYS A 168 21.02 -12.59 -0.23
N PHE A 169 19.97 -13.11 -0.86
CA PHE A 169 18.59 -12.92 -0.40
C PHE A 169 18.43 -13.35 1.07
N VAL A 170 18.99 -14.50 1.46
CA VAL A 170 18.97 -14.99 2.84
C VAL A 170 19.67 -14.03 3.81
N GLN A 171 20.81 -13.44 3.45
CA GLN A 171 21.47 -12.42 4.28
C GLN A 171 20.56 -11.20 4.50
N TRP A 172 19.86 -10.74 3.46
CA TRP A 172 18.89 -9.66 3.57
C TRP A 172 17.68 -10.03 4.44
N LYS A 173 17.18 -11.27 4.36
CA LYS A 173 16.14 -11.77 5.27
C LYS A 173 16.60 -11.80 6.72
N CYS A 174 17.88 -12.10 6.98
CA CYS A 174 18.43 -12.04 8.33
C CYS A 174 18.52 -10.60 8.85
N TYR A 175 18.91 -9.66 7.99
CA TYR A 175 18.94 -8.23 8.32
C TYR A 175 17.54 -7.65 8.58
N GLU A 176 16.54 -8.03 7.78
CA GLU A 176 15.12 -7.65 7.95
C GLU A 176 14.56 -8.07 9.32
N ARG A 177 14.95 -9.26 9.81
CA ARG A 177 14.42 -9.85 11.05
C ARG A 177 15.09 -9.33 12.33
N GLN A 178 15.98 -8.35 12.22
CA GLN A 178 16.61 -7.74 13.40
C GLN A 178 15.56 -7.02 14.27
N PRO A 179 15.73 -7.02 15.61
CA PRO A 179 14.76 -6.38 16.50
C PRO A 179 14.57 -4.88 16.22
N ILE A 180 13.32 -4.46 16.07
CA ILE A 180 12.95 -3.06 15.87
C ILE A 180 12.67 -2.39 17.22
N THR A 181 13.30 -1.24 17.44
CA THR A 181 13.10 -0.42 18.65
C THR A 181 12.94 1.06 18.27
N GLU A 182 12.46 1.87 19.21
CA GLU A 182 12.34 3.33 19.06
C GLU A 182 13.65 4.03 18.64
N LYS A 183 14.82 3.42 18.90
CA LYS A 183 16.13 3.97 18.51
C LYS A 183 16.38 4.00 17.00
N LEU A 184 15.58 3.27 16.22
CA LEU A 184 15.67 3.25 14.76
C LEU A 184 15.07 4.53 14.12
N PHE A 185 14.23 5.25 14.87
CA PHE A 185 13.41 6.33 14.33
C PHE A 185 13.77 7.67 14.98
N ASP A 186 13.82 8.72 14.16
CA ASP A 186 13.77 10.11 14.61
C ASP A 186 12.34 10.61 14.47
N GLU A 187 11.84 11.34 15.48
CA GLU A 187 10.48 11.85 15.52
C GLU A 187 10.43 13.36 15.27
N PHE A 188 9.42 13.78 14.52
CA PHE A 188 9.26 15.17 14.10
C PHE A 188 7.95 15.77 14.63
N ARG A 189 6.88 15.71 13.83
CA ARG A 189 5.65 16.48 14.06
C ARG A 189 4.46 15.56 14.32
N VAL A 190 3.62 15.91 15.29
CA VAL A 190 2.30 15.27 15.47
C VAL A 190 1.38 15.67 14.31
N LEU A 191 0.86 14.67 13.60
CA LEU A 191 -0.02 14.83 12.44
C LEU A 191 -1.51 14.77 12.84
N GLY A 192 -1.82 14.03 13.90
CA GLY A 192 -3.19 13.90 14.41
C GLY A 192 -3.28 13.11 15.71
N LYS A 193 -4.47 13.11 16.33
CA LYS A 193 -4.78 12.34 17.54
C LYS A 193 -6.04 11.50 17.32
N GLY A 194 -5.99 10.25 17.76
CA GLY A 194 -7.07 9.26 17.64
C GLY A 194 -7.54 8.74 19.00
N GLY A 195 -8.41 7.73 19.01
CA GLY A 195 -9.04 7.24 20.25
C GLY A 195 -8.06 6.69 21.31
N PHE A 196 -6.91 6.18 20.89
CA PHE A 196 -5.94 5.46 21.73
C PHE A 196 -4.56 6.13 21.82
N GLY A 197 -4.35 7.25 21.12
CA GLY A 197 -3.07 7.96 21.13
C GLY A 197 -2.94 8.88 19.93
N GLU A 198 -1.74 9.02 19.39
CA GLU A 198 -1.41 10.02 18.38
C GLU A 198 -0.70 9.42 17.18
N VAL A 199 -0.68 10.18 16.09
CA VAL A 199 0.07 9.87 14.88
C VAL A 199 1.11 10.96 14.70
N CYS A 200 2.39 10.59 14.57
CA CYS A 200 3.49 11.52 14.35
C CYS A 200 4.29 11.16 13.09
N ALA A 201 4.88 12.15 12.43
CA ALA A 201 5.85 11.92 11.37
C ALA A 201 7.18 11.46 11.99
N ILE A 202 7.76 10.42 11.41
CA ILE A 202 9.04 9.84 11.84
C ILE A 202 9.93 9.59 10.63
N GLN A 203 11.24 9.49 10.84
CA GLN A 203 12.23 9.13 9.82
C GLN A 203 13.02 7.92 10.28
N VAL A 204 13.23 6.94 9.40
CA VAL A 204 14.14 5.81 9.67
C VAL A 204 15.57 6.31 9.57
N ARG A 205 16.36 6.17 10.65
CA ARG A 205 17.71 6.75 10.74
C ARG A 205 18.67 6.29 9.66
N ASN A 206 18.57 5.02 9.27
CA ASN A 206 19.53 4.36 8.38
C ASN A 206 19.20 4.58 6.90
N THR A 207 17.93 4.76 6.57
CA THR A 207 17.44 4.87 5.19
C THR A 207 17.05 6.31 4.83
N GLY A 208 16.70 7.13 5.83
CA GLY A 208 16.14 8.47 5.64
C GLY A 208 14.67 8.47 5.23
N LYS A 209 14.03 7.29 5.11
CA LYS A 209 12.62 7.19 4.69
C LYS A 209 11.70 7.78 5.75
N MET A 210 10.79 8.64 5.30
CA MET A 210 9.76 9.24 6.14
C MET A 210 8.52 8.33 6.23
N TYR A 211 7.97 8.20 7.43
CA TYR A 211 6.74 7.44 7.73
C TYR A 211 5.84 8.19 8.70
N ALA A 212 4.59 7.74 8.82
CA ALA A 212 3.71 8.07 9.93
C ALA A 212 3.77 6.96 10.99
N CYS A 213 3.85 7.32 12.27
CA CYS A 213 3.84 6.38 13.39
C CYS A 213 2.56 6.59 14.21
N LYS A 214 1.61 5.66 14.11
CA LYS A 214 0.43 5.60 14.98
C LYS A 214 0.84 4.95 16.31
N LYS A 215 0.92 5.76 17.36
CA LYS A 215 1.29 5.37 18.72
C LYS A 215 0.02 5.14 19.54
N LEU A 216 -0.17 3.91 19.99
CA LEU A 216 -1.28 3.50 20.86
C LEU A 216 -0.76 3.43 22.30
N ASP A 217 -1.20 4.34 23.17
CA ASP A 217 -0.79 4.35 24.58
C ASP A 217 -1.27 3.08 25.30
N LYS A 218 -0.34 2.32 25.86
CA LYS A 218 -0.62 1.00 26.44
C LYS A 218 -1.62 1.07 27.60
N LYS A 219 -1.54 2.11 28.44
CA LYS A 219 -2.44 2.27 29.59
C LYS A 219 -3.86 2.63 29.14
N ARG A 220 -3.99 3.51 28.15
CA ARG A 220 -5.26 3.92 27.54
C ARG A 220 -5.91 2.77 26.80
N LEU A 221 -5.11 1.98 26.08
CA LEU A 221 -5.58 0.79 25.38
C LEU A 221 -6.20 -0.20 26.36
N LYS A 222 -5.50 -0.53 27.46
CA LYS A 222 -6.01 -1.40 28.52
C LYS A 222 -7.25 -0.84 29.21
N LYS A 223 -7.23 0.45 29.58
CA LYS A 223 -8.38 1.11 30.22
C LYS A 223 -9.66 1.03 29.37
N LYS A 224 -9.54 1.04 28.04
CA LYS A 224 -10.65 1.04 27.09
C LYS A 224 -10.99 -0.35 26.52
N GLY A 225 -10.25 -1.40 26.88
CA GLY A 225 -10.43 -2.74 26.29
C GLY A 225 -10.15 -2.80 24.79
N GLY A 226 -9.20 -1.97 24.30
CA GLY A 226 -8.93 -1.80 22.88
C GLY A 226 -7.95 -2.81 22.27
N GLU A 227 -7.44 -3.77 23.04
CA GLU A 227 -6.35 -4.68 22.65
C GLU A 227 -6.71 -5.52 21.42
N LYS A 228 -7.92 -6.08 21.39
CA LYS A 228 -8.42 -6.87 20.26
C LYS A 228 -8.56 -6.04 18.98
N MET A 229 -9.00 -4.80 19.11
CA MET A 229 -9.14 -3.87 17.98
C MET A 229 -7.78 -3.48 17.40
N ALA A 230 -6.83 -3.11 18.26
CA ALA A 230 -5.47 -2.77 17.86
C ALA A 230 -4.75 -3.97 17.18
N LEU A 231 -4.94 -5.18 17.72
CA LEU A 231 -4.37 -6.37 17.11
C LEU A 231 -5.00 -6.67 15.74
N LEU A 232 -6.31 -6.55 15.62
CA LEU A 232 -7.02 -6.78 14.36
C LEU A 232 -6.59 -5.77 13.30
N GLU A 233 -6.49 -4.48 13.65
CA GLU A 233 -5.99 -3.44 12.74
C GLU A 233 -4.60 -3.80 12.21
N LYS A 234 -3.69 -4.19 13.11
CA LYS A 234 -2.33 -4.61 12.77
C LYS A 234 -2.32 -5.86 11.88
N GLU A 235 -3.08 -6.90 12.24
CA GLU A 235 -3.15 -8.16 11.46
C GLU A 235 -3.75 -7.95 10.07
N ILE A 236 -4.70 -7.02 9.91
CA ILE A 236 -5.24 -6.63 8.61
C ILE A 236 -4.19 -5.87 7.79
N LEU A 237 -3.55 -4.86 8.38
CA LEU A 237 -2.52 -4.07 7.70
C LEU A 237 -1.33 -4.91 7.23
N GLU A 238 -0.97 -5.98 7.95
CA GLU A 238 0.07 -6.93 7.50
C GLU A 238 -0.35 -7.77 6.28
N LYS A 239 -1.64 -8.04 6.10
CA LYS A 239 -2.16 -8.81 4.95
C LYS A 239 -2.38 -7.94 3.71
N VAL A 240 -2.56 -6.64 3.90
CA VAL A 240 -2.89 -5.72 2.81
C VAL A 240 -1.62 -5.31 2.08
N ASN A 241 -1.54 -5.67 0.81
CA ASN A 241 -0.57 -5.12 -0.14
C ASN A 241 -1.31 -4.43 -1.29
N SER A 242 -1.56 -3.12 -1.16
CA SER A 242 -2.27 -2.34 -2.17
C SER A 242 -1.74 -0.91 -2.21
N ARG A 243 -1.58 -0.37 -3.42
CA ARG A 243 -1.21 1.04 -3.61
C ARG A 243 -2.28 2.03 -3.14
N PHE A 244 -3.51 1.56 -2.95
CA PHE A 244 -4.67 2.39 -2.59
C PHE A 244 -5.03 2.30 -1.09
N ILE A 245 -4.17 1.66 -0.29
CA ILE A 245 -4.34 1.53 1.16
C ILE A 245 -2.98 1.86 1.79
N VAL A 246 -3.00 2.51 2.95
CA VAL A 246 -1.77 2.78 3.70
C VAL A 246 -1.08 1.45 4.06
N THR A 247 0.23 1.41 3.86
CA THR A 247 1.01 0.20 4.00
C THR A 247 1.73 0.22 5.36
N LEU A 248 1.69 -0.88 6.10
CA LEU A 248 2.44 -1.03 7.36
C LEU A 248 3.86 -1.51 7.07
N ALA A 249 4.86 -0.74 7.46
CA ALA A 249 6.28 -1.08 7.30
C ALA A 249 6.90 -1.67 8.58
N TYR A 250 6.44 -1.24 9.77
CA TYR A 250 6.93 -1.78 11.03
C TYR A 250 5.84 -1.84 12.10
N ALA A 251 5.87 -2.88 12.93
CA ALA A 251 5.10 -2.96 14.16
C ALA A 251 6.03 -3.25 15.35
N TYR A 252 6.12 -2.32 16.30
CA TYR A 252 7.00 -2.47 17.46
C TYR A 252 6.34 -1.95 18.74
N GLN A 253 7.03 -2.10 19.87
CA GLN A 253 6.60 -1.53 21.15
C GLN A 253 7.70 -0.68 21.78
N SER A 254 7.29 0.41 22.43
CA SER A 254 8.13 1.19 23.34
C SER A 254 7.80 0.85 24.79
N LYS A 255 8.40 1.58 25.74
CA LYS A 255 8.01 1.50 27.15
C LYS A 255 6.54 1.85 27.39
N THR A 256 5.99 2.80 26.63
CA THR A 256 4.67 3.41 26.88
C THR A 256 3.62 3.12 25.80
N ALA A 257 4.04 2.76 24.58
CA ALA A 257 3.14 2.64 23.44
C ALA A 257 3.37 1.35 22.63
N LEU A 258 2.34 0.98 21.87
CA LEU A 258 2.44 0.09 20.71
C LEU A 258 2.44 0.96 19.46
N CYS A 259 3.34 0.68 18.51
CA CYS A 259 3.60 1.57 17.38
C CYS A 259 3.36 0.84 16.06
N LEU A 260 2.55 1.44 15.20
CA LEU A 260 2.37 1.05 13.79
C LEU A 260 3.03 2.12 12.92
N VAL A 261 4.09 1.75 12.22
CA VAL A 261 4.80 2.62 11.27
C VAL A 261 4.25 2.34 9.88
N MET A 262 3.60 3.34 9.30
CA MET A 262 2.83 3.22 8.06
C MET A 262 3.17 4.33 7.07
N SER A 263 2.80 4.15 5.80
CA SER A 263 2.96 5.15 4.74
C SER A 263 2.61 6.55 5.21
N LEU A 264 3.52 7.50 5.02
CA LEU A 264 3.28 8.90 5.31
C LEU A 264 2.50 9.55 4.16
N MET A 265 1.35 10.14 4.47
CA MET A 265 0.46 10.77 3.50
C MET A 265 0.44 12.28 3.75
N ASN A 266 1.37 13.00 3.10
CA ASN A 266 1.66 14.42 3.36
C ASN A 266 0.61 15.41 2.82
N GLY A 267 -0.22 14.95 1.87
CA GLY A 267 -1.25 15.77 1.24
C GLY A 267 -2.49 15.99 2.11
N GLY A 268 -2.53 15.46 3.33
CA GLY A 268 -3.66 15.59 4.24
C GLY A 268 -4.84 14.68 3.90
N ASP A 269 -5.93 14.81 4.66
CA ASP A 269 -7.15 14.04 4.45
C ASP A 269 -8.11 14.72 3.46
N LEU A 270 -8.93 13.93 2.77
CA LEU A 270 -9.84 14.40 1.73
C LEU A 270 -10.91 15.34 2.29
N LYS A 271 -11.29 15.21 3.56
CA LYS A 271 -12.18 16.17 4.21
C LYS A 271 -11.55 17.56 4.24
N TYR A 272 -10.28 17.69 4.60
CA TYR A 272 -9.58 18.97 4.54
C TYR A 272 -9.65 19.57 3.14
N HIS A 273 -9.46 18.77 2.09
CA HIS A 273 -9.61 19.23 0.70
C HIS A 273 -11.02 19.71 0.37
N ILE A 274 -12.07 18.99 0.80
CA ILE A 274 -13.47 19.35 0.53
C ILE A 274 -13.88 20.67 1.21
N TYR A 275 -13.39 20.93 2.41
CA TYR A 275 -13.91 22.02 3.26
C TYR A 275 -12.96 23.21 3.44
N ASN A 276 -11.66 23.04 3.20
CA ASN A 276 -10.63 24.02 3.53
C ASN A 276 -9.75 24.43 2.34
N VAL A 277 -9.85 23.75 1.19
CA VAL A 277 -9.08 24.06 -0.01
C VAL A 277 -10.01 24.60 -1.10
N GLY A 278 -9.92 25.90 -1.39
CA GLY A 278 -10.71 26.54 -2.45
C GLY A 278 -12.20 26.69 -2.07
N GLU A 279 -13.06 26.62 -3.10
CA GLU A 279 -14.51 26.56 -2.90
C GLU A 279 -14.92 25.20 -2.31
N ARG A 280 -15.99 25.20 -1.51
CA ARG A 280 -16.44 23.99 -0.83
C ARG A 280 -16.91 22.93 -1.83
N GLY A 281 -16.39 21.71 -1.69
CA GLY A 281 -16.57 20.63 -2.66
C GLY A 281 -15.31 20.46 -3.52
N LEU A 282 -15.33 19.48 -4.42
CA LEU A 282 -14.26 19.20 -5.37
C LEU A 282 -14.79 19.35 -6.79
N GLU A 283 -13.89 19.73 -7.70
CA GLU A 283 -14.14 19.63 -9.13
C GLU A 283 -14.41 18.18 -9.52
N MET A 284 -15.26 17.98 -10.54
CA MET A 284 -15.76 16.65 -10.92
C MET A 284 -14.62 15.70 -11.30
N ASP A 285 -13.60 16.16 -12.01
CA ASP A 285 -12.46 15.32 -12.39
C ASP A 285 -11.67 14.82 -11.17
N ARG A 286 -11.50 15.67 -10.15
CA ARG A 286 -10.91 15.26 -8.86
C ARG A 286 -11.78 14.23 -8.15
N ALA A 287 -13.09 14.47 -8.11
CA ALA A 287 -14.05 13.56 -7.48
C ALA A 287 -14.06 12.17 -8.17
N ILE A 288 -14.07 12.13 -9.51
CA ILE A 288 -13.99 10.89 -10.30
C ILE A 288 -12.67 10.16 -10.03
N PHE A 289 -11.54 10.88 -10.08
CA PHE A 289 -10.21 10.30 -9.89
C PHE A 289 -10.04 9.66 -8.51
N TYR A 290 -10.34 10.40 -7.43
CA TYR A 290 -10.27 9.85 -6.07
C TYR A 290 -11.28 8.73 -5.88
N SER A 291 -12.48 8.84 -6.45
CA SER A 291 -13.46 7.77 -6.39
C SER A 291 -12.97 6.47 -7.02
N ALA A 292 -12.26 6.56 -8.14
CA ALA A 292 -11.69 5.39 -8.80
C ALA A 292 -10.61 4.74 -7.95
N GLN A 293 -9.73 5.53 -7.32
CA GLN A 293 -8.69 5.01 -6.43
C GLN A 293 -9.26 4.38 -5.14
N ILE A 294 -10.23 5.04 -4.50
CA ILE A 294 -10.96 4.51 -3.34
C ILE A 294 -11.64 3.18 -3.70
N THR A 295 -12.28 3.12 -4.86
CA THR A 295 -12.94 1.91 -5.38
C THR A 295 -11.95 0.76 -5.53
N CYS A 296 -10.75 1.01 -6.07
CA CYS A 296 -9.70 -0.02 -6.14
C CYS A 296 -9.24 -0.48 -4.75
N GLY A 297 -9.10 0.42 -3.78
CA GLY A 297 -8.77 0.08 -2.40
C GLY A 297 -9.83 -0.81 -1.74
N MET A 298 -11.12 -0.47 -1.90
CA MET A 298 -12.23 -1.27 -1.38
C MET A 298 -12.29 -2.66 -2.04
N LEU A 299 -12.16 -2.72 -3.37
CA LEU A 299 -12.13 -4.00 -4.10
C LEU A 299 -10.97 -4.88 -3.64
N HIS A 300 -9.81 -4.30 -3.32
CA HIS A 300 -8.69 -5.04 -2.74
C HIS A 300 -9.02 -5.61 -1.36
N LEU A 301 -9.63 -4.83 -0.47
CA LEU A 301 -10.07 -5.34 0.84
C LEU A 301 -11.10 -6.47 0.67
N HIS A 302 -12.07 -6.29 -0.23
CA HIS A 302 -13.13 -7.28 -0.48
C HIS A 302 -12.56 -8.58 -1.07
N SER A 303 -11.55 -8.51 -1.95
CA SER A 303 -10.91 -9.70 -2.54
C SER A 303 -10.20 -10.58 -1.51
N ILE A 304 -9.71 -9.98 -0.42
CA ILE A 304 -9.13 -10.69 0.73
C ILE A 304 -10.13 -10.88 1.89
N LYS A 305 -11.43 -10.80 1.58
CA LYS A 305 -12.55 -11.03 2.51
C LYS A 305 -12.59 -10.07 3.69
N ILE A 306 -12.25 -8.81 3.50
CA ILE A 306 -12.29 -7.77 4.54
C ILE A 306 -13.35 -6.72 4.18
N VAL A 307 -14.23 -6.41 5.13
CA VAL A 307 -15.16 -5.26 5.06
C VAL A 307 -14.54 -4.09 5.82
N TYR A 308 -14.51 -2.91 5.22
CA TYR A 308 -13.80 -1.75 5.75
C TYR A 308 -14.58 -1.02 6.86
N ARG A 309 -15.88 -0.81 6.66
CA ARG A 309 -16.88 -0.24 7.60
C ARG A 309 -16.68 1.21 8.05
N ASP A 310 -15.62 1.89 7.62
CA ASP A 310 -15.40 3.31 7.97
C ASP A 310 -14.91 4.14 6.77
N MET A 311 -15.46 3.89 5.59
CA MET A 311 -15.22 4.74 4.43
C MET A 311 -15.88 6.12 4.63
N LYS A 312 -15.05 7.17 4.59
CA LYS A 312 -15.42 8.59 4.69
C LYS A 312 -14.23 9.45 4.26
N PRO A 313 -14.43 10.72 3.85
CA PRO A 313 -13.32 11.57 3.41
C PRO A 313 -12.21 11.78 4.45
N GLU A 314 -12.50 11.72 5.76
CA GLU A 314 -11.46 11.79 6.81
C GLU A 314 -10.43 10.66 6.75
N ASN A 315 -10.82 9.48 6.28
CA ASN A 315 -9.95 8.31 6.24
C ASN A 315 -9.31 8.09 4.86
N VAL A 316 -9.49 9.04 3.93
CA VAL A 316 -8.82 9.05 2.62
C VAL A 316 -7.70 10.08 2.67
N LEU A 317 -6.46 9.64 2.57
CA LEU A 317 -5.28 10.50 2.71
C LEU A 317 -4.56 10.64 1.38
N LEU A 318 -3.99 11.81 1.10
CA LEU A 318 -3.24 12.09 -0.13
C LEU A 318 -1.72 12.02 0.10
N ASP A 319 -0.98 11.48 -0.86
CA ASP A 319 0.49 11.55 -0.88
C ASP A 319 0.99 12.84 -1.56
N ASP A 320 2.31 13.02 -1.61
CA ASP A 320 2.94 14.21 -2.22
C ASP A 320 2.66 14.34 -3.73
N ASN A 321 2.33 13.24 -4.40
CA ASN A 321 2.04 13.23 -5.83
C ASN A 321 0.55 13.45 -6.11
N GLY A 322 -0.30 13.46 -5.07
CA GLY A 322 -1.74 13.65 -5.20
C GLY A 322 -2.55 12.37 -5.37
N HIS A 323 -1.96 11.20 -5.21
CA HIS A 323 -2.72 9.94 -5.14
C HIS A 323 -3.29 9.74 -3.73
N CYS A 324 -4.49 9.15 -3.64
CA CYS A 324 -5.14 8.88 -2.37
C CYS A 324 -5.03 7.41 -1.95
N ARG A 325 -5.02 7.19 -0.63
CA ARG A 325 -5.07 5.86 0.00
C ARG A 325 -6.09 5.84 1.13
N LEU A 326 -6.75 4.69 1.30
CA LEU A 326 -7.55 4.39 2.48
C LEU A 326 -6.65 4.20 3.71
N SER A 327 -7.10 4.67 4.86
CA SER A 327 -6.39 4.60 6.14
C SER A 327 -7.32 4.17 7.28
N ASP A 328 -6.80 4.02 8.49
CA ASP A 328 -7.55 3.66 9.71
C ASP A 328 -8.46 2.41 9.58
N LEU A 329 -7.83 1.23 9.53
CA LEU A 329 -8.51 -0.06 9.45
C LEU A 329 -9.02 -0.56 10.82
N GLY A 330 -9.09 0.31 11.83
CA GLY A 330 -9.48 -0.05 13.20
C GLY A 330 -10.90 -0.61 13.33
N LEU A 331 -11.79 -0.28 12.39
CA LEU A 331 -13.14 -0.83 12.31
C LEU A 331 -13.30 -1.92 11.25
N ALA A 332 -12.26 -2.26 10.49
CA ALA A 332 -12.36 -3.30 9.49
C ALA A 332 -12.55 -4.69 10.13
N VAL A 333 -13.14 -5.62 9.40
CA VAL A 333 -13.36 -6.99 9.88
C VAL A 333 -13.27 -8.00 8.74
N GLU A 334 -12.70 -9.17 9.05
CA GLU A 334 -12.65 -10.30 8.13
C GLU A 334 -13.99 -11.04 8.10
N VAL A 335 -14.56 -11.22 6.91
CA VAL A 335 -15.74 -12.04 6.66
C VAL A 335 -15.34 -13.50 6.75
N LYS A 336 -15.94 -14.22 7.71
CA LYS A 336 -15.67 -15.63 7.95
C LYS A 336 -16.87 -16.45 7.55
N GLU A 337 -16.62 -17.57 6.88
CA GLU A 337 -17.66 -18.50 6.48
C GLU A 337 -18.47 -18.97 7.70
N GLY A 338 -19.80 -18.97 7.56
CA GLY A 338 -20.73 -19.32 8.64
C GLY A 338 -20.80 -18.35 9.82
N LYS A 339 -20.14 -17.18 9.75
CA LYS A 339 -20.20 -16.16 10.82
C LYS A 339 -20.77 -14.85 10.32
N GLU A 340 -21.91 -14.48 10.87
CA GLU A 340 -22.55 -13.19 10.58
C GLU A 340 -21.83 -12.03 11.27
N ILE A 341 -21.84 -10.88 10.60
CA ILE A 341 -21.39 -9.61 11.16
C ILE A 341 -22.64 -8.77 11.44
N THR A 342 -22.91 -8.52 12.72
CA THR A 342 -24.07 -7.72 13.20
C THR A 342 -23.66 -6.52 14.03
N GLN A 343 -22.37 -6.35 14.29
CA GLN A 343 -21.86 -5.28 15.14
C GLN A 343 -22.13 -3.91 14.52
N ARG A 344 -22.75 -3.00 15.25
CA ARG A 344 -22.88 -1.60 14.82
C ARG A 344 -21.52 -0.89 14.86
N ALA A 345 -20.93 -0.68 13.69
CA ALA A 345 -19.64 -0.01 13.53
C ALA A 345 -19.69 0.95 12.33
N GLY A 346 -18.97 2.07 12.44
CA GLY A 346 -18.88 3.10 11.42
C GLY A 346 -19.28 4.48 11.92
N THR A 347 -19.18 5.46 11.03
CA THR A 347 -19.44 6.88 11.33
C THR A 347 -20.88 7.27 11.00
N ASN A 348 -21.55 8.02 11.89
CA ASN A 348 -22.91 8.51 11.63
C ASN A 348 -22.94 9.38 10.36
N GLY A 349 -23.91 9.13 9.48
CA GLY A 349 -24.00 9.76 8.15
C GLY A 349 -23.37 8.93 7.02
N TYR A 350 -22.55 7.92 7.35
CA TYR A 350 -21.95 6.99 6.37
C TYR A 350 -22.37 5.53 6.60
N MET A 351 -22.87 5.19 7.80
CA MET A 351 -23.40 3.85 8.08
C MET A 351 -24.61 3.53 7.19
N ALA A 352 -24.54 2.36 6.54
CA ALA A 352 -25.60 1.84 5.69
C ALA A 352 -26.88 1.49 6.48
N PRO A 353 -28.07 1.46 5.84
CA PRO A 353 -29.33 1.14 6.49
C PRO A 353 -29.31 -0.17 7.30
N GLU A 354 -28.73 -1.23 6.76
CA GLU A 354 -28.63 -2.53 7.44
C GLU A 354 -27.78 -2.48 8.72
N ILE A 355 -26.71 -1.66 8.77
CA ILE A 355 -25.95 -1.41 10.01
C ILE A 355 -26.80 -0.65 11.02
N LEU A 356 -27.56 0.34 10.56
CA LEU A 356 -28.44 1.16 11.41
C LEU A 356 -29.66 0.39 11.93
N LYS A 357 -30.08 -0.66 11.24
CA LYS A 357 -31.14 -1.59 11.66
C LYS A 357 -30.61 -2.76 12.51
N GLU A 358 -29.30 -2.85 12.69
CA GLU A 358 -28.63 -3.94 13.42
C GLU A 358 -28.89 -5.31 12.78
N GLU A 359 -29.04 -5.32 11.45
CA GLU A 359 -29.16 -6.52 10.62
C GLU A 359 -27.77 -7.12 10.35
N SER A 360 -27.72 -8.37 9.87
CA SER A 360 -26.46 -8.95 9.40
C SER A 360 -26.04 -8.32 8.06
N TYR A 361 -24.74 -8.11 7.88
CA TYR A 361 -24.23 -7.42 6.70
C TYR A 361 -22.85 -7.94 6.25
N SER A 362 -22.43 -7.50 5.07
CA SER A 362 -21.15 -7.83 4.43
C SER A 362 -20.64 -6.63 3.60
N TYR A 363 -19.96 -6.88 2.49
CA TYR A 363 -19.35 -5.88 1.60
C TYR A 363 -20.24 -4.71 1.13
N PRO A 364 -21.57 -4.86 0.89
CA PRO A 364 -22.43 -3.76 0.42
C PRO A 364 -22.41 -2.50 1.28
N VAL A 365 -22.09 -2.59 2.57
CA VAL A 365 -22.05 -1.43 3.47
C VAL A 365 -20.98 -0.42 3.08
N ASP A 366 -19.86 -0.91 2.53
CA ASP A 366 -18.76 -0.04 2.10
C ASP A 366 -19.17 0.77 0.87
N TRP A 367 -19.95 0.18 -0.04
CA TRP A 367 -20.47 0.88 -1.23
C TRP A 367 -21.48 1.98 -0.88
N PHE A 368 -22.28 1.78 0.17
CA PHE A 368 -23.15 2.84 0.68
C PHE A 368 -22.33 4.04 1.18
N ALA A 369 -21.30 3.76 1.99
CA ALA A 369 -20.39 4.78 2.49
C ALA A 369 -19.60 5.46 1.36
N MET A 370 -19.29 4.75 0.27
CA MET A 370 -18.73 5.32 -0.95
C MET A 370 -19.71 6.28 -1.62
N GLY A 371 -20.99 5.91 -1.75
CA GLY A 371 -22.03 6.82 -2.25
C GLY A 371 -22.15 8.11 -1.42
N CYS A 372 -22.09 8.00 -0.09
CA CYS A 372 -22.05 9.16 0.80
C CYS A 372 -20.81 10.03 0.53
N SER A 373 -19.66 9.41 0.30
CA SER A 373 -18.39 10.09 0.08
C SER A 373 -18.32 10.79 -1.29
N ILE A 374 -18.83 10.16 -2.37
CA ILE A 374 -18.97 10.81 -3.69
C ILE A 374 -19.86 12.03 -3.58
N TYR A 375 -21.02 11.87 -2.93
CA TYR A 375 -21.95 12.97 -2.74
C TYR A 375 -21.28 14.13 -1.97
N GLU A 376 -20.53 13.83 -0.91
CA GLU A 376 -19.84 14.84 -0.12
C GLU A 376 -18.69 15.52 -0.86
N MET A 377 -17.94 14.78 -1.68
CA MET A 377 -16.94 15.36 -2.57
C MET A 377 -17.56 16.38 -3.52
N VAL A 378 -18.72 16.09 -4.11
CA VAL A 378 -19.36 16.98 -5.09
C VAL A 378 -20.09 18.15 -4.42
N ALA A 379 -20.82 17.90 -3.33
CA ALA A 379 -21.74 18.87 -2.73
C ALA A 379 -21.17 19.63 -1.51
N GLY A 380 -20.06 19.15 -0.94
CA GLY A 380 -19.51 19.71 0.30
C GLY A 380 -20.43 19.55 1.52
N ARG A 381 -21.23 18.48 1.53
CA ARG A 381 -22.12 18.05 2.62
C ARG A 381 -22.50 16.58 2.42
N THR A 382 -22.98 15.89 3.44
CA THR A 382 -23.45 14.51 3.27
C THR A 382 -24.88 14.46 2.68
N PRO A 383 -25.35 13.31 2.17
CA PRO A 383 -26.67 13.21 1.53
C PRO A 383 -27.84 13.58 2.45
N PHE A 384 -27.75 13.24 3.74
CA PHE A 384 -28.86 13.34 4.71
C PHE A 384 -28.64 14.39 5.81
N LYS A 385 -27.57 15.17 5.72
CA LYS A 385 -27.25 16.22 6.71
C LYS A 385 -26.54 17.39 6.04
N ASP A 386 -27.07 18.59 6.24
CA ASP A 386 -26.47 19.81 5.71
C ASP A 386 -25.20 20.21 6.45
N PHE A 387 -24.36 20.99 5.76
CA PHE A 387 -23.13 21.51 6.35
C PHE A 387 -23.43 22.39 7.57
N LYS A 388 -22.79 22.10 8.69
CA LYS A 388 -23.01 22.75 10.01
C LYS A 388 -24.43 22.64 10.55
N GLU A 389 -25.29 21.79 9.97
CA GLU A 389 -26.62 21.51 10.51
C GLU A 389 -26.50 20.87 11.91
N LYS A 390 -27.18 21.46 12.89
CA LYS A 390 -27.24 20.95 14.26
C LYS A 390 -28.47 20.06 14.42
N VAL A 391 -28.31 18.79 14.03
CA VAL A 391 -29.30 17.73 14.23
C VAL A 391 -28.75 16.63 15.13
N ASN A 392 -29.63 15.99 15.90
CA ASN A 392 -29.26 14.86 16.73
C ASN A 392 -28.99 13.61 15.85
N LYS A 393 -28.36 12.59 16.43
CA LYS A 393 -27.95 11.38 15.70
C LYS A 393 -29.15 10.55 15.24
N ASP A 394 -30.26 10.60 15.98
CA ASP A 394 -31.46 9.81 15.67
C ASP A 394 -32.21 10.36 14.46
N GLU A 395 -32.23 11.69 14.27
CA GLU A 395 -32.78 12.34 13.09
C GLU A 395 -31.96 11.98 11.84
N VAL A 396 -30.62 12.06 11.92
CA VAL A 396 -29.76 11.63 10.79
C VAL A 396 -29.97 10.16 10.48
N ARG A 397 -30.14 9.30 11.49
CA ARG A 397 -30.50 7.89 11.31
C ARG A 397 -31.83 7.74 10.58
N LYS A 398 -32.88 8.43 11.02
CA LYS A 398 -34.20 8.40 10.40
C LYS A 398 -34.12 8.79 8.92
N ARG A 399 -33.51 9.94 8.60
CA ARG A 399 -33.33 10.41 7.21
C ARG A 399 -32.53 9.40 6.37
N THR A 400 -31.48 8.81 6.94
CA THR A 400 -30.70 7.78 6.25
C THR A 400 -31.55 6.53 5.92
N LEU A 401 -32.53 6.19 6.75
CA LEU A 401 -33.42 5.05 6.54
C LEU A 401 -34.59 5.35 5.60
N GLU A 402 -35.17 6.56 5.68
CA GLU A 402 -36.48 6.89 5.10
C GLU A 402 -36.40 7.86 3.92
N ASP A 403 -35.48 8.83 3.94
CA ASP A 403 -35.47 9.90 2.95
C ASP A 403 -34.79 9.47 1.63
N GLU A 404 -35.32 9.99 0.54
CA GLU A 404 -34.66 9.96 -0.77
C GLU A 404 -33.53 10.98 -0.85
N VAL A 405 -32.50 10.65 -1.63
CA VAL A 405 -31.33 11.53 -1.83
C VAL A 405 -31.74 12.69 -2.75
N LYS A 406 -31.38 13.91 -2.35
CA LYS A 406 -31.63 15.13 -3.15
C LYS A 406 -30.34 15.64 -3.77
N PHE A 407 -30.35 15.99 -5.05
CA PHE A 407 -29.18 16.50 -5.78
C PHE A 407 -29.36 17.98 -6.12
N GLU A 408 -29.27 18.84 -5.11
CA GLU A 408 -29.52 20.29 -5.24
C GLU A 408 -28.27 21.06 -5.66
N HIS A 409 -27.08 20.49 -5.48
CA HIS A 409 -25.82 21.14 -5.84
C HIS A 409 -25.63 21.17 -7.37
N PRO A 410 -25.27 22.30 -7.99
CA PRO A 410 -25.20 22.43 -9.45
C PRO A 410 -24.11 21.56 -10.10
N ASN A 411 -23.09 21.14 -9.34
CA ASN A 411 -22.00 20.30 -9.86
C ASN A 411 -22.41 18.83 -10.12
N PHE A 412 -23.63 18.41 -9.75
CA PHE A 412 -24.11 17.08 -10.09
C PHE A 412 -24.57 17.00 -11.56
N ASP A 413 -23.82 16.26 -12.36
CA ASP A 413 -24.24 15.79 -13.69
C ASP A 413 -25.02 14.46 -13.62
N GLU A 414 -25.58 14.02 -14.74
CA GLU A 414 -26.39 12.78 -14.75
C GLU A 414 -25.59 11.52 -14.32
N PRO A 415 -24.35 11.29 -14.79
CA PRO A 415 -23.53 10.16 -14.29
C PRO A 415 -23.25 10.19 -12.79
N SER A 416 -22.98 11.36 -12.20
CA SER A 416 -22.72 11.47 -10.75
C SER A 416 -23.99 11.28 -9.90
N LYS A 417 -25.16 11.72 -10.39
CA LYS A 417 -26.45 11.41 -9.75
C LYS A 417 -26.76 9.92 -9.80
N ASP A 418 -26.58 9.30 -10.96
CA ASP A 418 -26.90 7.89 -11.17
C ASP A 418 -26.04 6.97 -10.29
N ILE A 419 -24.72 7.18 -10.26
CA ILE A 419 -23.84 6.38 -9.39
C ILE A 419 -24.16 6.56 -7.90
N CYS A 420 -24.49 7.79 -7.48
CA CYS A 420 -24.90 8.04 -6.10
C CYS A 420 -26.20 7.31 -5.77
N ASN A 421 -27.20 7.33 -6.65
CA ASN A 421 -28.45 6.58 -6.45
C ASN A 421 -28.20 5.07 -6.34
N LEU A 422 -27.36 4.52 -7.22
CA LEU A 422 -27.01 3.10 -7.23
C LEU A 422 -26.22 2.67 -5.99
N PHE A 423 -25.30 3.50 -5.48
CA PHE A 423 -24.55 3.23 -4.25
C PHE A 423 -25.38 3.50 -2.98
N LEU A 424 -26.28 4.47 -2.99
CA LEU A 424 -27.13 4.84 -1.85
C LEU A 424 -28.45 4.07 -1.81
N ALA A 425 -28.61 3.05 -2.67
CA ALA A 425 -29.74 2.13 -2.62
C ALA A 425 -29.90 1.56 -1.20
N LYS A 426 -31.09 1.75 -0.62
CA LYS A 426 -31.35 1.39 0.78
C LYS A 426 -31.29 -0.12 1.03
N LYS A 427 -31.69 -0.90 0.02
CA LYS A 427 -31.62 -2.37 0.02
C LYS A 427 -30.26 -2.83 -0.52
N PRO A 428 -29.50 -3.65 0.21
CA PRO A 428 -28.17 -4.11 -0.22
C PRO A 428 -28.15 -4.81 -1.59
N GLU A 429 -29.18 -5.57 -1.91
CA GLU A 429 -29.31 -6.33 -3.16
C GLU A 429 -29.49 -5.45 -4.41
N ASN A 430 -29.96 -4.21 -4.23
CA ASN A 430 -30.11 -3.22 -5.29
C ASN A 430 -28.89 -2.30 -5.39
N ARG A 431 -27.90 -2.48 -4.50
CA ARG A 431 -26.75 -1.59 -4.39
C ARG A 431 -25.66 -2.01 -5.36
N LEU A 432 -25.17 -1.06 -6.16
CA LEU A 432 -24.04 -1.33 -7.05
C LEU A 432 -22.80 -1.68 -6.22
N GLY A 433 -22.12 -2.77 -6.58
CA GLY A 433 -20.90 -3.24 -5.92
C GLY A 433 -19.69 -3.32 -6.85
N SER A 434 -19.65 -2.49 -7.90
CA SER A 434 -18.59 -2.55 -8.91
C SER A 434 -18.24 -1.19 -9.50
N ARG A 435 -17.07 -1.13 -10.15
CA ARG A 435 -16.58 0.03 -10.91
C ARG A 435 -17.14 0.17 -12.33
N LYS A 436 -18.06 -0.70 -12.75
CA LYS A 436 -18.63 -0.67 -14.12
C LYS A 436 -19.75 0.36 -14.19
N HIS A 437 -19.41 1.63 -14.43
CA HIS A 437 -20.36 2.73 -14.49
C HIS A 437 -19.87 3.88 -15.38
N PRO A 438 -20.74 4.58 -16.15
CA PRO A 438 -20.35 5.73 -16.98
C PRO A 438 -19.64 6.87 -16.25
N PHE A 439 -19.84 7.00 -14.93
CA PHE A 439 -19.11 7.94 -14.06
C PHE A 439 -17.58 7.76 -14.15
N PHE A 440 -17.11 6.52 -14.36
CA PHE A 440 -15.68 6.22 -14.49
C PHE A 440 -15.20 6.14 -15.94
N LYS A 441 -15.97 6.63 -16.92
CA LYS A 441 -15.65 6.47 -18.36
C LYS A 441 -14.29 7.05 -18.77
N SER A 442 -13.79 8.06 -18.05
CA SER A 442 -12.49 8.70 -18.31
C SER A 442 -11.31 7.96 -17.67
N ILE A 443 -11.55 6.90 -16.89
CA ILE A 443 -10.52 6.21 -16.12
C ILE A 443 -10.18 4.86 -16.78
N ASN A 444 -8.93 4.72 -17.20
CA ASN A 444 -8.36 3.41 -17.54
C ASN A 444 -7.88 2.72 -16.25
N PHE A 445 -8.68 1.78 -15.73
CA PHE A 445 -8.38 1.14 -14.44
C PHE A 445 -7.07 0.35 -14.40
N HIS A 446 -6.65 -0.29 -15.49
CA HIS A 446 -5.36 -1.01 -15.53
C HIS A 446 -4.19 -0.05 -15.35
N ARG A 447 -4.24 1.09 -16.04
CA ARG A 447 -3.23 2.15 -15.87
C ARG A 447 -3.32 2.82 -14.51
N LEU A 448 -4.51 3.01 -13.96
CA LEU A 448 -4.70 3.55 -12.60
C LEU A 448 -4.06 2.64 -11.55
N GLU A 449 -4.31 1.32 -11.64
CA GLU A 449 -3.73 0.30 -10.76
C GLU A 449 -2.20 0.21 -10.93
N ALA A 450 -1.69 0.46 -12.14
CA ALA A 450 -0.25 0.58 -12.39
C ALA A 450 0.36 1.93 -11.97
N GLY A 451 -0.47 2.95 -11.69
CA GLY A 451 0.01 4.27 -11.27
C GLY A 451 0.48 5.16 -12.42
N LEU A 452 -0.04 4.91 -13.61
CA LEU A 452 0.34 5.57 -14.85
C LEU A 452 -0.68 6.64 -15.27
N ILE A 453 -1.52 7.08 -14.34
CA ILE A 453 -2.48 8.18 -14.54
C ILE A 453 -2.11 9.29 -13.57
N ASP A 454 -1.76 10.44 -14.13
CA ASP A 454 -1.41 11.63 -13.35
C ASP A 454 -2.63 12.15 -12.57
N PRO A 455 -2.45 12.51 -11.29
CA PRO A 455 -3.53 13.10 -10.51
C PRO A 455 -3.96 14.47 -11.04
N PRO A 456 -5.27 14.79 -11.02
CA PRO A 456 -5.77 16.11 -11.40
C PRO A 456 -5.39 17.23 -10.40
N PHE A 457 -4.83 16.87 -9.24
CA PHE A 457 -4.38 17.82 -8.23
C PHE A 457 -3.15 17.25 -7.51
N VAL A 458 -2.11 18.08 -7.41
CA VAL A 458 -0.87 17.77 -6.69
C VAL A 458 -0.76 18.72 -5.48
N PRO A 459 -0.65 18.21 -4.24
CA PRO A 459 -0.45 19.04 -3.06
C PRO A 459 0.85 19.87 -3.12
N ASP A 460 0.84 21.09 -2.59
CA ASP A 460 2.04 21.93 -2.51
C ASP A 460 3.01 21.35 -1.46
N PRO A 461 4.26 21.00 -1.82
CA PRO A 461 5.23 20.41 -0.90
C PRO A 461 5.68 21.36 0.22
N SER A 462 5.46 22.67 0.08
CA SER A 462 5.75 23.68 1.12
C SER A 462 4.62 23.84 2.14
N VAL A 463 3.46 23.28 1.85
CA VAL A 463 2.28 23.36 2.71
C VAL A 463 2.17 22.12 3.58
N VAL A 464 1.65 22.33 4.79
CA VAL A 464 1.33 21.28 5.75
C VAL A 464 -0.18 21.16 5.84
N TYR A 465 -0.74 20.13 5.18
CA TYR A 465 -2.18 19.88 5.11
C TYR A 465 -2.70 19.18 6.37
N ALA A 466 -2.52 19.80 7.52
CA ALA A 466 -2.98 19.29 8.80
C ALA A 466 -3.34 20.44 9.73
N LYS A 467 -4.10 20.14 10.79
CA LYS A 467 -4.39 21.13 11.84
C LYS A 467 -3.10 21.61 12.50
N ASP A 468 -3.14 22.81 13.07
CA ASP A 468 -2.07 23.34 13.87
C ASP A 468 -1.84 22.48 15.12
N VAL A 469 -0.58 22.28 15.51
CA VAL A 469 -0.22 21.42 16.66
C VAL A 469 -0.93 21.87 17.93
N ALA A 470 -1.14 23.19 18.09
CA ALA A 470 -1.86 23.76 19.23
C ALA A 470 -3.35 23.41 19.28
N ASP A 471 -3.98 23.11 18.14
CA ASP A 471 -5.39 22.71 18.04
C ASP A 471 -5.58 21.21 18.25
N ILE A 472 -4.49 20.45 18.34
CA ILE A 472 -4.50 19.01 18.58
C ILE A 472 -4.62 18.77 20.09
N ALA A 473 -5.86 18.67 20.58
CA ALA A 473 -6.20 18.55 22.01
C ALA A 473 -5.36 17.52 22.78
N ASP A 474 -4.86 17.90 23.96
CA ASP A 474 -4.07 17.00 24.81
C ASP A 474 -4.90 15.92 25.49
N PHE A 475 -4.25 14.77 25.65
CA PHE A 475 -4.83 13.66 26.38
C PHE A 475 -4.57 13.82 27.87
N SER A 476 -5.62 13.61 28.68
CA SER A 476 -5.44 13.43 30.12
C SER A 476 -4.59 12.18 30.41
N GLU A 477 -3.64 12.31 31.33
CA GLU A 477 -2.75 11.21 31.73
C GLU A 477 -3.55 10.06 32.36
N VAL A 478 -3.26 8.83 31.94
CA VAL A 478 -3.87 7.63 32.54
C VAL A 478 -2.95 7.09 33.64
N ARG A 479 -3.39 7.22 34.90
CA ARG A 479 -2.69 6.74 36.10
C ARG A 479 -3.35 5.47 36.66
N GLY A 480 -2.62 4.74 37.51
CA GLY A 480 -3.16 3.58 38.24
C GLY A 480 -3.37 2.30 37.41
N ILE A 481 -2.83 2.22 36.20
CA ILE A 481 -2.86 1.01 35.38
C ILE A 481 -1.52 0.28 35.49
N GLU A 482 -1.57 -0.95 35.96
CA GLU A 482 -0.45 -1.90 35.97
C GLU A 482 -0.64 -2.97 34.89
N PHE A 483 0.48 -3.48 34.37
CA PHE A 483 0.49 -4.50 33.32
C PHE A 483 0.76 -5.89 33.90
N ASP A 484 -0.09 -6.84 33.58
CA ASP A 484 0.06 -8.24 33.93
C ASP A 484 0.74 -9.03 32.80
N ASP A 485 0.87 -10.35 32.96
CA ASP A 485 1.53 -11.20 31.96
C ASP A 485 0.71 -11.41 30.69
N LYS A 486 -0.63 -11.25 30.73
CA LYS A 486 -1.46 -11.28 29.52
C LYS A 486 -1.18 -10.05 28.67
N ASP A 487 -1.03 -8.89 29.30
CA ASP A 487 -0.64 -7.65 28.61
C ASP A 487 0.72 -7.80 27.94
N LYS A 488 1.73 -8.29 28.68
CA LYS A 488 3.08 -8.50 28.14
C LYS A 488 3.09 -9.47 26.96
N LYS A 489 2.29 -10.55 27.02
CA LYS A 489 2.15 -11.50 25.91
C LYS A 489 1.48 -10.84 24.71
N PHE A 490 0.45 -10.03 24.92
CA PHE A 490 -0.18 -9.24 23.87
C PHE A 490 0.81 -8.26 23.22
N PHE A 491 1.59 -7.52 23.99
CA PHE A 491 2.58 -6.58 23.45
C PHE A 491 3.65 -7.28 22.62
N LYS A 492 4.11 -8.47 23.05
CA LYS A 492 5.04 -9.30 22.27
C LYS A 492 4.41 -9.81 20.98
N LYS A 493 3.13 -10.22 21.00
CA LYS A 493 2.42 -10.65 19.78
C LYS A 493 2.23 -9.49 18.79
N PHE A 494 2.01 -8.28 19.30
CA PHE A 494 1.83 -7.08 18.48
C PHE A 494 3.11 -6.67 17.75
N ALA A 495 4.26 -6.72 18.44
CA ALA A 495 5.53 -6.23 17.94
C ALA A 495 6.24 -7.25 17.03
N THR A 496 5.79 -7.37 15.77
CA THR A 496 6.36 -8.29 14.77
C THR A 496 7.62 -7.78 14.07
N GLY A 497 8.03 -6.53 14.30
CA GLY A 497 9.22 -5.95 13.70
C GLY A 497 8.94 -5.37 12.31
N ALA A 498 9.88 -5.54 11.38
CA ALA A 498 9.73 -5.10 10.00
C ALA A 498 8.73 -5.98 9.23
N ILE A 499 7.88 -5.35 8.43
CA ILE A 499 6.98 -6.04 7.51
C ILE A 499 7.74 -6.26 6.19
N PRO A 500 7.82 -7.50 5.66
CA PRO A 500 8.79 -7.83 4.62
C PRO A 500 8.73 -6.98 3.35
N ILE A 501 7.57 -6.91 2.69
CA ILE A 501 7.44 -6.22 1.39
C ILE A 501 7.78 -4.72 1.52
N PRO A 502 7.14 -3.96 2.43
CA PRO A 502 7.34 -2.51 2.48
C PRO A 502 8.73 -2.13 3.01
N TRP A 503 9.32 -2.98 3.86
CA TRP A 503 10.70 -2.81 4.31
C TRP A 503 11.70 -3.02 3.16
N GLN A 504 11.47 -4.02 2.31
CA GLN A 504 12.32 -4.26 1.14
C GLN A 504 12.20 -3.14 0.10
N GLU A 505 10.99 -2.61 -0.12
CA GLU A 505 10.76 -1.42 -0.95
C GLU A 505 11.57 -0.23 -0.39
N GLU A 506 11.47 0.05 0.90
CA GLU A 506 12.25 1.11 1.57
C GLU A 506 13.76 0.97 1.33
N VAL A 507 14.29 -0.23 1.54
CA VAL A 507 15.73 -0.52 1.40
C VAL A 507 16.20 -0.28 -0.04
N ILE A 508 15.38 -0.63 -1.04
CA ILE A 508 15.69 -0.40 -2.45
C ILE A 508 15.55 1.08 -2.81
N GLU A 509 14.41 1.71 -2.50
CA GLU A 509 14.11 3.10 -2.86
C GLU A 509 15.13 4.10 -2.29
N THR A 510 15.66 3.82 -1.10
CA THR A 510 16.63 4.68 -0.43
C THR A 510 18.09 4.41 -0.81
N GLY A 511 18.33 3.48 -1.75
CA GLY A 511 19.66 3.08 -2.20
C GLY A 511 20.46 2.27 -1.17
N LEU A 512 19.88 1.92 -0.01
CA LEU A 512 20.58 1.11 0.99
C LEU A 512 20.92 -0.28 0.44
N PHE A 513 20.07 -0.84 -0.42
CA PHE A 513 20.34 -2.09 -1.13
C PHE A 513 21.67 -2.04 -1.88
N GLU A 514 21.87 -1.03 -2.71
CA GLU A 514 23.09 -0.89 -3.51
C GLU A 514 24.31 -0.61 -2.65
N ASP A 515 24.14 0.24 -1.65
CA ASP A 515 25.23 0.58 -0.73
C ASP A 515 25.76 -0.69 -0.05
N LEU A 516 24.88 -1.52 0.53
CA LEU A 516 25.31 -2.71 1.26
C LEU A 516 25.76 -3.85 0.34
N ASN A 517 25.29 -3.90 -0.90
CA ASN A 517 25.72 -4.90 -1.89
C ASN A 517 26.97 -4.48 -2.69
N ASN A 518 27.44 -3.23 -2.57
CA ASN A 518 28.61 -2.74 -3.30
C ASN A 518 29.89 -3.49 -2.87
N PRO A 519 30.54 -4.24 -3.79
CA PRO A 519 31.74 -5.03 -3.47
C PRO A 519 32.96 -4.18 -3.10
N ASN A 520 32.98 -2.90 -3.49
CA ASN A 520 34.06 -1.96 -3.19
C ASN A 520 33.87 -1.19 -1.88
N ARG A 521 32.84 -1.56 -1.09
CA ARG A 521 32.53 -0.86 0.14
C ARG A 521 33.54 -1.19 1.25
N LEU A 522 34.24 -0.16 1.71
CA LEU A 522 35.08 -0.24 2.90
C LEU A 522 34.18 -0.22 4.15
N VAL A 523 33.92 -1.40 4.72
CA VAL A 523 33.30 -1.50 6.05
C VAL A 523 34.32 -1.01 7.07
N GLY A 524 33.91 -0.14 8.00
CA GLY A 524 34.80 0.37 9.05
C GLY A 524 35.52 -0.77 9.77
N ASP A 525 36.83 -0.59 9.98
CA ASP A 525 37.78 -1.60 10.43
C ASP A 525 37.33 -2.31 11.71
N ASP A 526 36.83 -3.54 11.59
CA ASP A 526 36.87 -4.60 12.64
C ASP A 526 36.51 -6.02 12.16
N SER A 527 36.57 -6.33 10.85
CA SER A 527 36.69 -7.73 10.40
C SER A 527 37.27 -7.86 9.00
N LYS A 528 38.50 -8.35 8.93
CA LYS A 528 39.09 -8.94 7.72
C LYS A 528 38.30 -10.19 7.33
N SER A 529 37.58 -10.14 6.20
CA SER A 529 37.48 -11.20 5.17
C SER A 529 36.25 -10.96 4.28
N GLY A 530 36.40 -10.15 3.23
CA GLY A 530 35.46 -10.13 2.12
C GLY A 530 35.80 -11.27 1.16
N VAL A 531 34.86 -12.19 0.92
CA VAL A 531 34.92 -13.09 -0.23
C VAL A 531 34.61 -12.25 -1.46
N TYR A 532 35.60 -12.12 -2.34
CA TYR A 532 35.53 -11.36 -3.58
C TYR A 532 34.72 -12.12 -4.63
N ILE A 533 33.74 -11.46 -5.26
CA ILE A 533 33.25 -11.85 -6.59
C ILE A 533 33.55 -10.67 -7.51
N SER A 534 34.64 -10.81 -8.28
CA SER A 534 34.95 -9.95 -9.41
C SER A 534 34.12 -10.41 -10.61
N LEU A 535 33.05 -9.69 -10.95
CA LEU A 535 32.46 -9.76 -12.29
C LEU A 535 33.43 -9.08 -13.27
N ARG A 536 34.42 -9.84 -13.77
CA ARG A 536 35.21 -9.46 -14.93
C ARG A 536 34.71 -10.27 -16.13
N ASN A 537 34.21 -9.55 -17.12
CA ASN A 537 34.00 -10.04 -18.48
C ASN A 537 35.22 -10.85 -18.94
N HIS A 538 35.01 -12.12 -19.25
CA HIS A 538 35.90 -12.86 -20.14
C HIS A 538 35.18 -13.06 -21.47
N CYS A 539 35.35 -12.05 -22.32
CA CYS A 539 35.27 -12.22 -23.75
C CYS A 539 36.53 -12.98 -24.16
N CYS A 540 36.44 -14.31 -24.31
CA CYS A 540 37.47 -15.07 -25.01
C CYS A 540 37.14 -15.02 -26.51
N CYS A 541 37.80 -14.12 -27.22
CA CYS A 541 38.13 -14.35 -28.62
C CYS A 541 39.22 -15.43 -28.68
N GLN A 542 38.90 -16.58 -29.26
CA GLN A 542 39.74 -17.30 -30.22
C GLN A 542 38.89 -18.27 -31.02
#